data_AF-A0A7K8XW99-F1
#
_entry.id   AF-A0A7K8XW99-F1
#
_cell.length_a   1.000
_cell.length_b   1.000
_cell.length_c   1.000
_cell.angle_alpha   90.00
_cell.angle_beta   90.00
_cell.angle_gamma   90.00
#
_symmetry.space_group_name_H-M   'P 1'
#
loop_
_entity.id
_entity.type
_entity.pdbx_description
1 polymer ?
#
loop_
_entity_poly.entity_id
_entity_poly.type
_entity_poly.pdbx_seq_one_letter_code
_entity_poly.pdbx_strand_id
1 'polypeptide(L)'
;GEKPYSCVECGKSFTSSSALSYHRRLHTGEKPYSCGDCGKSFTSSSAISRHCRLHTGEKPYGCGECGKSFTSSYALSYHHRIHTGEKPFHCGECGKSFTSRSSLSYHHRVHTGEKLYICGECGKSFTSSYALSYHHRTHTGEKPYGCGDCGKSFTSSSDLRRHQRLH
;
A
#
# COMPACT_ATOMS: atom_id res chain seq x y z
N GLY A 1 17.45 0.24 -27.35
CA GLY A 1 16.48 -0.39 -28.25
C GLY A 1 15.57 0.68 -28.81
N GLU A 2 15.36 0.69 -30.12
CA GLU A 2 14.54 1.67 -30.82
C GLU A 2 13.09 1.68 -30.30
N LYS A 3 12.47 2.86 -30.23
CA LYS A 3 11.10 3.06 -29.75
C LYS A 3 10.24 3.76 -30.81
N PRO A 4 9.92 3.08 -31.93
CA PRO A 4 9.27 3.73 -33.06
C PRO A 4 7.80 4.09 -32.81
N TYR A 5 7.16 3.51 -31.78
CA TYR A 5 5.73 3.72 -31.52
C TYR A 5 5.52 4.79 -30.46
N SER A 6 5.02 5.97 -30.84
CA SER A 6 4.82 7.09 -29.91
C SER A 6 3.35 7.36 -29.62
N CYS A 7 3.05 7.62 -28.34
CA CYS A 7 1.74 8.08 -27.90
C CYS A 7 1.61 9.58 -28.18
N VAL A 8 0.64 9.96 -29.00
CA VAL A 8 0.39 11.36 -29.36
C VAL A 8 -0.09 12.18 -28.14
N GLU A 9 -0.82 11.56 -27.22
CA GLU A 9 -1.42 12.25 -26.07
C GLU A 9 -0.41 12.63 -24.98
N CYS A 10 0.65 11.84 -24.78
CA CYS A 10 1.63 12.11 -23.72
C CYS A 10 3.10 12.03 -24.18
N GLY A 11 3.36 11.87 -25.48
CA GLY A 11 4.70 11.83 -26.07
C GLY A 11 5.53 10.59 -25.73
N LYS A 12 4.98 9.62 -24.97
CA LYS A 12 5.73 8.42 -24.57
C LYS A 12 5.96 7.48 -25.75
N SER A 13 7.20 7.03 -25.92
CA SER A 13 7.57 6.09 -26.98
C SER A 13 7.78 4.66 -26.46
N PHE A 14 7.39 3.69 -27.29
CA PHE A 14 7.33 2.26 -27.01
C PHE A 14 8.05 1.47 -28.10
N THR A 15 8.56 0.30 -27.73
CA THR A 15 9.29 -0.61 -28.64
C THR A 15 8.36 -1.45 -29.51
N SER A 16 7.07 -1.54 -29.19
CA SER A 16 6.08 -2.30 -29.96
C SER A 16 4.72 -1.60 -30.01
N SER A 17 3.96 -1.87 -31.07
CA SER A 17 2.58 -1.37 -31.24
C SER A 17 1.66 -1.90 -30.15
N SER A 18 1.80 -3.16 -29.73
CA SER A 18 1.01 -3.75 -28.65
C SER A 18 1.22 -3.04 -27.31
N ALA A 19 2.45 -2.64 -27.00
CA ALA A 19 2.75 -1.87 -25.80
C ALA A 19 2.14 -0.46 -25.84
N LEU A 20 2.17 0.21 -27.01
CA LEU A 20 1.49 1.48 -27.21
C LEU A 20 -0.04 1.32 -27.06
N SER A 21 -0.65 0.30 -27.67
CA SER A 21 -2.08 0.03 -27.55
C SER A 21 -2.50 -0.24 -26.11
N TYR A 22 -1.74 -1.04 -25.37
CA TYR A 22 -1.97 -1.24 -23.94
C TYR A 22 -1.85 0.08 -23.15
N HIS A 23 -0.84 0.88 -23.46
CA HIS A 23 -0.66 2.19 -22.83
C HIS A 23 -1.84 3.13 -23.09
N ARG A 24 -2.39 3.15 -24.30
CA ARG A 24 -3.57 3.97 -24.65
C ARG A 24 -4.80 3.64 -23.78
N ARG A 25 -4.95 2.40 -23.32
CA ARG A 25 -6.02 2.03 -22.38
C ARG A 25 -5.94 2.78 -21.05
N LEU A 26 -4.75 3.28 -20.68
CA LEU A 26 -4.60 4.11 -19.48
C LEU A 26 -5.19 5.52 -19.66
N HIS A 27 -5.24 6.02 -20.88
CA HIS A 27 -5.86 7.30 -21.21
C HIS A 27 -7.38 7.17 -21.31
N THR A 28 -7.86 6.12 -21.98
CA THR A 28 -9.30 5.90 -22.18
C THR A 28 -10.00 5.30 -20.95
N GLY A 29 -9.24 4.72 -20.02
CA GLY A 29 -9.78 3.96 -18.89
C GLY A 29 -10.36 2.59 -19.28
N GLU A 30 -10.19 2.16 -20.53
CA GLU A 30 -10.68 0.88 -21.04
C GLU A 30 -10.10 -0.29 -20.23
N LYS A 31 -10.97 -1.13 -19.68
CA LYS A 31 -10.61 -2.28 -18.85
C LYS A 31 -11.33 -3.53 -19.37
N PRO A 32 -10.80 -4.19 -20.42
CA PRO A 32 -11.50 -5.29 -21.09
C PRO A 32 -11.68 -6.54 -20.22
N TYR A 33 -10.92 -6.67 -19.13
CA TYR A 33 -10.86 -7.89 -18.35
C TYR A 33 -11.60 -7.71 -17.03
N SER A 34 -12.81 -8.28 -16.90
CA SER A 34 -13.64 -8.15 -15.71
C SER A 34 -13.64 -9.42 -14.86
N CYS A 35 -13.48 -9.25 -13.55
CA CYS A 35 -13.54 -10.32 -12.57
C CYS A 35 -15.00 -10.73 -12.33
N GLY A 36 -15.34 -12.00 -12.53
CA GLY A 36 -16.67 -12.53 -12.28
C GLY A 36 -17.11 -12.44 -10.81
N ASP A 37 -16.17 -12.61 -9.87
CA ASP A 37 -16.50 -12.69 -8.43
C ASP A 37 -16.80 -11.34 -7.78
N CYS A 38 -16.20 -10.25 -8.25
CA CYS A 38 -16.35 -8.93 -7.63
C CYS A 38 -16.58 -7.77 -8.61
N GLY A 39 -16.75 -8.06 -9.90
CA GLY A 39 -17.02 -7.06 -10.95
C GLY A 39 -15.87 -6.10 -11.26
N LYS A 40 -14.71 -6.21 -10.59
CA LYS A 40 -13.56 -5.34 -10.85
C LYS A 40 -12.96 -5.61 -12.23
N SER A 41 -12.72 -4.54 -12.98
CA SER A 41 -12.13 -4.62 -14.32
C SER A 41 -10.67 -4.16 -14.37
N PHE A 42 -9.90 -4.76 -15.28
CA PHE A 42 -8.47 -4.61 -15.46
C PHE A 42 -8.09 -4.36 -16.92
N THR A 43 -6.95 -3.73 -17.14
CA THR A 43 -6.43 -3.35 -18.47
C THR A 43 -5.70 -4.50 -19.19
N SER A 44 -5.26 -5.52 -18.45
CA SER A 44 -4.56 -6.71 -18.97
C SER A 44 -5.05 -8.02 -18.36
N SER A 45 -4.87 -9.12 -19.11
CA SER A 45 -5.14 -10.49 -18.65
C SER A 45 -4.29 -10.88 -17.44
N SER A 46 -3.00 -10.54 -17.43
CA SER A 46 -2.11 -10.82 -16.31
C SER A 46 -2.53 -10.12 -15.01
N ALA A 47 -3.10 -8.90 -15.11
CA ALA A 47 -3.59 -8.16 -13.97
C ALA A 47 -4.84 -8.81 -13.35
N ILE A 48 -5.81 -9.25 -14.19
CA ILE A 48 -6.99 -9.96 -13.70
C ILE A 48 -6.61 -11.34 -13.13
N SER A 49 -5.72 -12.10 -13.77
CA SER A 49 -5.31 -13.42 -13.26
C SER A 49 -4.67 -13.30 -11.88
N ARG A 50 -3.79 -12.30 -11.68
CA ARG A 50 -3.21 -12.01 -10.36
C ARG A 50 -4.27 -11.55 -9.36
N HIS A 51 -5.28 -10.80 -9.80
CA HIS A 51 -6.37 -10.37 -8.95
C HIS A 51 -7.23 -11.54 -8.47
N CYS A 52 -7.57 -12.50 -9.35
CA CYS A 52 -8.38 -13.66 -8.99
C CYS A 52 -7.73 -14.54 -7.91
N ARG A 53 -6.39 -14.51 -7.78
CA ARG A 53 -5.67 -15.15 -6.66
C ARG A 53 -6.08 -14.64 -5.28
N LEU A 54 -6.64 -13.44 -5.20
CA LEU A 54 -7.19 -12.90 -3.95
C LEU A 54 -8.47 -13.62 -3.52
N HIS A 55 -9.26 -14.11 -4.47
CA HIS A 55 -10.49 -14.85 -4.20
C HIS A 55 -10.20 -16.32 -3.90
N THR A 56 -9.28 -16.92 -4.65
CA THR A 56 -8.89 -18.33 -4.45
C THR A 56 -7.94 -18.53 -3.27
N GLY A 57 -7.27 -17.47 -2.80
CA GLY A 57 -6.22 -17.55 -1.78
C GLY A 57 -4.90 -18.12 -2.30
N GLU A 58 -4.78 -18.40 -3.60
CA GLU A 58 -3.57 -18.97 -4.21
C GLU A 58 -2.36 -18.04 -4.03
N LYS A 59 -1.29 -18.57 -3.45
CA LYS A 59 -0.04 -17.84 -3.19
C LYS A 59 1.16 -18.63 -3.73
N PRO A 60 1.42 -18.55 -5.05
CA PRO A 60 2.43 -19.40 -5.69
C PRO A 60 3.87 -19.11 -5.28
N TYR A 61 4.13 -17.93 -4.70
CA TYR A 61 5.48 -17.45 -4.45
C TYR A 61 5.80 -17.56 -2.96
N GLY A 62 6.46 -18.66 -2.57
CA GLY A 62 6.88 -18.92 -1.19
C GLY A 62 8.23 -18.28 -0.87
N CYS A 63 8.36 -17.74 0.35
CA CYS A 63 9.63 -17.35 0.94
C CYS A 63 10.26 -18.56 1.63
N GLY A 64 11.43 -18.99 1.16
CA GLY A 64 12.15 -20.12 1.76
C GLY A 64 12.65 -19.88 3.19
N GLU A 65 12.81 -18.61 3.61
CA GLU A 65 13.37 -18.27 4.92
C GLU A 65 12.34 -18.26 6.05
N CYS A 66 11.08 -17.92 5.76
CA CYS A 66 10.04 -17.84 6.80
C CYS A 66 8.72 -18.55 6.43
N GLY A 67 8.68 -19.26 5.30
CA GLY A 67 7.51 -20.01 4.85
C GLY A 67 6.32 -19.15 4.41
N LYS A 68 6.44 -17.82 4.42
CA LYS A 68 5.35 -16.92 3.97
C LYS A 68 5.20 -16.98 2.46
N SER A 69 3.96 -17.12 2.00
CA SER A 69 3.64 -17.15 0.57
C SER A 69 2.90 -15.88 0.09
N PHE A 70 3.14 -15.51 -1.17
CA PHE A 70 2.65 -14.29 -1.81
C PHE A 70 1.95 -14.60 -3.14
N THR A 71 1.06 -13.70 -3.55
CA THR A 71 0.29 -13.80 -4.81
C THR A 71 1.08 -13.37 -6.05
N SER A 72 2.25 -12.73 -5.86
CA SER A 72 3.13 -12.28 -6.94
C SER A 72 4.61 -12.34 -6.55
N SER A 73 5.49 -12.54 -7.53
CA SER A 73 6.95 -12.54 -7.35
C SER A 73 7.47 -11.20 -6.85
N TYR A 74 6.90 -10.08 -7.31
CA TYR A 74 7.25 -8.75 -6.83
C TYR A 74 7.00 -8.59 -5.33
N ALA A 75 5.86 -9.10 -4.83
CA ALA A 75 5.56 -9.06 -3.40
C ALA A 75 6.54 -9.91 -2.58
N LEU A 76 6.94 -11.08 -3.09
CA LEU A 76 7.97 -11.91 -2.48
C LEU A 76 9.34 -11.20 -2.47
N SER A 77 9.77 -10.63 -3.59
CA SER A 77 11.04 -9.89 -3.68
C SER A 77 11.06 -8.68 -2.74
N TYR A 78 9.97 -7.92 -2.66
CA TYR A 78 9.83 -6.83 -1.70
C TYR A 78 9.88 -7.36 -0.26
N HIS A 79 9.25 -8.51 0.01
CA HIS A 79 9.29 -9.14 1.32
C HIS A 79 10.70 -9.57 1.72
N HIS A 80 11.53 -10.09 0.82
CA HIS A 80 12.91 -10.48 1.15
C HIS A 80 13.75 -9.35 1.75
N ARG A 81 13.39 -8.08 1.51
CA ARG A 81 14.04 -6.93 2.15
C ARG A 81 13.95 -6.95 3.68
N ILE A 82 12.96 -7.62 4.26
CA ILE A 82 12.89 -7.77 5.72
C ILE A 82 13.98 -8.68 6.26
N HIS A 83 14.39 -9.66 5.46
CA HIS A 83 15.40 -10.64 5.84
C HIS A 83 16.81 -10.09 5.61
N THR A 84 17.02 -9.45 4.47
CA THR A 84 18.31 -8.84 4.12
C THR A 84 18.57 -7.51 4.83
N GLY A 85 17.52 -6.86 5.35
CA GLY A 85 17.59 -5.50 5.87
C GLY A 85 17.78 -4.42 4.79
N GLU A 86 17.66 -4.78 3.50
CA GLU A 86 17.87 -3.86 2.38
C GLU A 86 16.88 -2.68 2.45
N LYS A 87 17.43 -1.46 2.43
CA LYS A 87 16.66 -0.21 2.44
C LYS A 87 17.10 0.70 1.30
N PRO A 88 16.66 0.45 0.05
CA PRO A 88 17.20 1.13 -1.14
C PRO A 88 16.91 2.63 -1.20
N PHE A 89 15.93 3.10 -0.43
CA PHE A 89 15.42 4.46 -0.55
C PHE A 89 15.93 5.32 0.60
N HIS A 90 16.77 6.29 0.29
CA HIS A 90 17.48 7.11 1.27
C HIS A 90 16.88 8.52 1.32
N CYS A 91 16.71 9.07 2.52
CA CYS A 91 16.40 10.47 2.72
C CYS A 91 17.69 11.28 2.65
N GLY A 92 17.79 12.18 1.66
CA GLY A 92 18.96 13.06 1.51
C GLY A 92 19.11 14.08 2.65
N GLU A 93 18.04 14.39 3.38
CA GLU A 93 18.04 15.42 4.43
C GLU A 93 18.53 14.90 5.78
N CYS A 94 18.24 13.64 6.13
CA CYS A 94 18.62 13.07 7.44
C CYS A 94 19.31 11.70 7.37
N GLY A 95 19.62 11.20 6.18
CA GLY A 95 20.31 9.92 5.97
C GLY A 95 19.48 8.67 6.30
N LYS A 96 18.22 8.81 6.72
CA LYS A 96 17.36 7.66 7.03
C LYS A 96 17.01 6.86 5.79
N SER A 97 17.14 5.53 5.87
CA SER A 97 16.82 4.62 4.78
C SER A 97 15.50 3.87 5.00
N PHE A 98 14.80 3.59 3.90
CA PHE A 98 13.48 2.96 3.86
C PHE A 98 13.44 1.81 2.85
N THR A 99 12.57 0.83 3.10
CA THR A 99 12.37 -0.34 2.23
C THR A 99 11.53 -0.02 0.99
N SER A 100 10.78 1.08 1.00
CA SER A 100 9.91 1.51 -0.11
C SER A 100 9.98 3.01 -0.38
N ARG A 101 9.74 3.39 -1.64
CA ARG A 101 9.62 4.79 -2.08
C ARG A 101 8.48 5.52 -1.37
N SER A 102 7.35 4.84 -1.15
CA SER A 102 6.18 5.41 -0.46
C SER A 102 6.50 5.73 1.00
N SER A 103 7.23 4.87 1.69
CA SER A 103 7.68 5.12 3.06
C SER A 103 8.61 6.33 3.13
N LEU A 104 9.55 6.46 2.18
CA LEU A 104 10.41 7.64 2.08
C LEU A 104 9.60 8.91 1.78
N SER A 105 8.65 8.86 0.85
CA SER A 105 7.78 10.00 0.53
C SER A 105 6.93 10.43 1.74
N TYR A 106 6.39 9.47 2.49
CA TYR A 106 5.69 9.75 3.75
C TYR A 106 6.64 10.40 4.78
N HIS A 107 7.87 9.89 4.88
CA HIS A 107 8.87 10.44 5.78
C HIS A 107 9.25 11.89 5.45
N HIS A 108 9.33 12.27 4.16
CA HIS A 108 9.62 13.66 3.78
C HIS A 108 8.62 14.67 4.36
N ARG A 109 7.38 14.26 4.67
CA ARG A 109 6.40 15.12 5.34
C ARG A 109 6.83 15.57 6.73
N VAL A 110 7.74 14.83 7.37
CA VAL A 110 8.34 15.22 8.66
C VAL A 110 9.25 16.43 8.48
N HIS A 111 9.95 16.53 7.35
CA HIS A 111 10.84 17.65 7.06
C HIS A 111 10.07 18.88 6.58
N THR A 112 9.06 18.69 5.73
CA THR A 112 8.25 19.80 5.20
C THR A 112 7.20 20.30 6.19
N GLY A 113 6.89 19.53 7.24
CA GLY A 113 5.79 19.82 8.16
C GLY A 113 4.41 19.66 7.53
N GLU A 114 4.32 19.07 6.34
CA GLU A 114 3.08 18.92 5.58
C GLU A 114 2.07 18.02 6.30
N LYS A 115 0.93 18.59 6.68
CA LYS A 115 -0.16 17.90 7.39
C LYS A 115 -1.44 17.95 6.56
N LEU A 116 -1.56 17.00 5.63
CA LEU A 116 -2.64 16.93 4.65
C LEU A 116 -4.01 16.52 5.22
N TYR A 117 -4.04 15.96 6.42
CA TYR A 117 -5.26 15.36 6.97
C TYR A 117 -5.76 16.20 8.14
N ILE A 118 -6.83 16.95 7.92
CA ILE A 118 -7.40 17.88 8.90
C ILE A 118 -8.64 17.25 9.53
N CYS A 119 -8.74 17.33 10.85
CA CYS A 119 -9.94 16.97 11.59
C CYS A 119 -11.00 18.06 11.41
N GLY A 120 -12.15 17.69 10.86
CA GLY A 120 -13.27 18.62 10.68
C GLY A 120 -13.87 19.13 11.99
N GLU A 121 -13.75 18.37 13.09
CA GLU A 121 -14.37 18.73 14.37
C GLU A 121 -13.52 19.70 15.20
N CYS A 122 -12.19 19.58 15.18
CA CYS A 122 -11.31 20.41 16.02
C CYS A 122 -10.18 21.12 15.26
N GLY A 123 -10.13 21.01 13.92
CA GLY A 123 -9.13 21.67 13.08
C GLY A 123 -7.71 21.11 13.18
N LYS A 124 -7.46 20.11 14.05
CA LYS A 124 -6.12 19.50 14.19
C LYS A 124 -5.70 18.81 12.90
N SER A 125 -4.47 19.04 12.48
CA SER A 125 -3.91 18.48 11.25
C SER A 125 -2.88 17.37 11.54
N PHE A 126 -2.84 16.38 10.66
CA PHE A 126 -2.05 15.15 10.77
C PHE A 126 -1.32 14.84 9.47
N THR A 127 -0.21 14.11 9.58
CA THR A 127 0.63 13.72 8.43
C THR A 127 0.07 12.51 7.67
N SER A 128 -0.78 11.70 8.31
CA SER A 128 -1.43 10.51 7.72
C SER A 128 -2.93 10.44 8.03
N SER A 129 -3.68 9.78 7.14
CA SER A 129 -5.10 9.47 7.35
C SER A 129 -5.34 8.55 8.55
N TYR A 130 -4.41 7.61 8.80
CA TYR A 130 -4.48 6.74 9.97
C TYR A 130 -4.39 7.53 11.28
N ALA A 131 -3.47 8.50 11.37
CA ALA A 131 -3.36 9.34 12.56
C ALA A 131 -4.62 10.19 12.77
N LEU A 132 -5.21 10.71 11.70
CA LEU A 132 -6.50 11.41 11.77
C LEU A 132 -7.64 10.48 12.22
N SER A 133 -7.76 9.29 11.64
CA SER A 133 -8.78 8.30 12.03
C SER A 133 -8.63 7.86 13.48
N TYR A 134 -7.40 7.65 13.94
CA TYR A 134 -7.11 7.36 15.34
C TYR A 134 -7.53 8.53 16.24
N HIS A 135 -7.19 9.76 15.85
CA HIS A 135 -7.61 10.95 16.58
C HIS A 135 -9.14 11.10 16.62
N HIS A 136 -9.86 10.75 15.56
CA HIS A 136 -11.32 10.79 15.53
C HIS A 136 -11.98 9.94 16.62
N ARG A 137 -11.33 8.86 17.08
CA ARG A 137 -11.80 8.05 18.21
C ARG A 137 -11.81 8.82 19.53
N THR A 138 -11.01 9.89 19.64
CA THR A 138 -11.01 10.75 20.83
C THR A 138 -12.26 11.63 20.92
N HIS A 139 -12.91 11.90 19.79
CA HIS A 139 -14.18 12.63 19.75
C HIS A 139 -15.37 11.71 19.99
N THR A 140 -15.38 10.57 19.32
CA THR A 140 -16.48 9.59 19.41
C THR A 140 -16.47 8.75 20.69
N GLY A 141 -15.34 8.69 21.39
CA GLY A 141 -15.14 7.79 22.54
C GLY A 141 -15.03 6.32 22.16
N GLU A 142 -14.90 5.99 20.87
CA GLU A 142 -14.82 4.61 20.38
C GLU A 142 -13.59 3.90 20.95
N LYS A 143 -13.80 2.74 21.57
CA LYS A 143 -12.74 1.88 22.12
C LYS A 143 -12.85 0.46 21.56
N PRO A 144 -12.37 0.20 20.33
CA PRO A 144 -12.58 -1.06 19.63
C PRO A 144 -11.87 -2.26 20.27
N TYR A 145 -10.87 -2.01 21.12
CA TYR A 145 -9.97 -3.06 21.60
C TYR A 145 -10.29 -3.42 23.04
N GLY A 146 -11.12 -4.46 23.23
CA GLY A 146 -11.46 -5.01 24.54
C GLY A 146 -10.41 -6.00 25.06
N CYS A 147 -10.15 -5.96 26.37
CA CYS A 147 -9.41 -7.00 27.09
C CYS A 147 -10.37 -8.13 27.47
N GLY A 148 -10.06 -9.36 27.03
CA GLY A 148 -10.87 -10.54 27.35
C GLY A 148 -10.89 -10.88 28.84
N ASP A 149 -9.81 -10.59 29.56
CA ASP A 149 -9.64 -11.01 30.95
C ASP A 149 -10.37 -10.10 31.96
N CYS A 150 -10.48 -8.80 31.65
CA CYS A 150 -11.05 -7.81 32.59
C CYS A 150 -12.13 -6.90 31.99
N GLY A 151 -12.48 -7.08 30.71
CA GLY A 151 -13.52 -6.29 30.01
C GLY A 151 -13.15 -4.83 29.71
N LYS A 152 -11.96 -4.35 30.10
CA LYS A 152 -11.52 -2.97 29.79
C LYS A 152 -11.28 -2.79 28.30
N SER A 153 -11.82 -1.71 27.75
CA SER A 153 -11.64 -1.34 26.34
C SER A 153 -10.67 -0.18 26.15
N PHE A 154 -9.95 -0.19 25.03
CA PHE A 154 -8.91 0.77 24.67
C PHE A 154 -9.12 1.32 23.24
N THR A 155 -8.57 2.52 22.99
CA THR A 155 -8.64 3.21 21.68
C THR A 155 -7.63 2.64 20.67
N SER A 156 -6.56 1.99 21.13
CA SER A 156 -5.51 1.37 20.30
C SER A 156 -5.17 -0.06 20.75
N SER A 157 -4.73 -0.90 19.81
CA SER A 157 -4.24 -2.25 20.09
C SER A 157 -2.91 -2.26 20.86
N SER A 158 -2.13 -1.18 20.75
CA SER A 158 -0.89 -1.03 21.51
C SER A 158 -1.17 -0.74 22.98
N ASP A 159 -2.21 0.05 23.27
CA ASP A 159 -2.66 0.29 24.65
C ASP A 159 -3.22 -0.98 25.28
N LEU A 160 -4.02 -1.75 24.53
CA LEU A 160 -4.48 -3.07 24.98
C LEU A 160 -3.30 -4.00 25.29
N ARG A 161 -2.33 -4.14 24.37
CA ARG A 161 -1.13 -4.97 24.60
C ARG A 161 -0.31 -4.52 25.80
N ARG A 162 -0.22 -3.20 26.05
CA ARG A 162 0.43 -2.67 27.25
C ARG A 162 -0.35 -3.05 28.51
N HIS A 163 -1.67 -2.94 28.48
CA HIS A 163 -2.53 -3.33 29.58
C HIS A 163 -2.44 -4.83 29.88
N GLN A 164 -2.44 -5.68 28.86
CA GLN A 164 -2.35 -7.14 29.01
C GLN A 164 -1.05 -7.61 29.68
N ARG A 165 0.03 -6.82 29.64
CA ARG A 165 1.28 -7.11 30.35
C ARG A 165 1.20 -6.89 31.88
N LEU A 166 0.10 -6.32 32.36
CA LEU A 166 -0.15 -6.07 33.78
C LEU A 166 -1.00 -7.17 34.43
N HIS A 167 -1.50 -8.12 33.62
CA HIS A 167 -2.07 -9.38 34.09
C HIS A 167 -0.95 -10.42 34.14
#